data_AF-A0AAD6ENX0-F1
#
_entry.id   AF-A0AAD6ENX0-F1
#
_cell.length_a   1.000
_cell.length_b   1.000
_cell.length_c   1.000
_cell.angle_alpha   90.00
_cell.angle_beta   90.00
_cell.angle_gamma   90.00
#
_symmetry.space_group_name_H-M   'P 1'
#
loop_
_entity.id
_entity.type
_entity.pdbx_description
1 polymer ?
#
loop_
_entity_poly.entity_id
_entity_poly.type
_entity_poly.pdbx_seq_one_letter_code
_entity_poly.pdbx_strand_id
1 'polypeptide(L)'
;MAARKQESNMHKFFRRSDWDRIQLIPRLISHSTNSQISNLSLSLSFNSRIVFRVILCEGSIFLFSSPFLFFSCFLLMRRIGIILMQLERENFLHRPIMATRLQFENNCEVGVFSKLTNKYCLVAIGGSESFYSVFESELGGVIPVVKTSIAGTRIVGRMCAGNKNGLLLPHTTTDQELQHIRNCLPDEVVVQRVEERLSALGNCVACNDHVALTHPDLDRETEELIADVLGVEVFRQTIAGNILVGSYCVFSNRGGLVHPHTSIEDLDELSTLLQVPLVAGTVNRGSEVIAGGMTVNDWTAFCGSDTTATELSVIESVFKLREAQPTAIVDEMRRSLIDTYV
;
A
#
# COMPACT_ATOMS: atom_id res chain seq x y z
N MET A 1 15.11 -37.03 24.64
CA MET A 1 14.27 -38.20 24.99
C MET A 1 13.80 -38.24 26.45
N ALA A 2 14.34 -37.43 27.37
CA ALA A 2 13.84 -37.33 28.76
C ALA A 2 12.61 -36.40 28.94
N ALA A 3 12.33 -35.50 27.98
CA ALA A 3 11.22 -34.54 28.09
C ALA A 3 9.82 -35.13 27.79
N ARG A 4 9.72 -36.20 27.00
CA ARG A 4 8.43 -36.82 26.63
C ARG A 4 7.86 -37.76 27.70
N LYS A 5 8.64 -38.13 28.73
CA LYS A 5 8.19 -39.05 29.78
C LYS A 5 7.59 -38.35 31.01
N GLN A 6 7.69 -37.01 31.10
CA GLN A 6 7.05 -36.20 32.15
C GLN A 6 5.68 -35.63 31.74
N GLU A 7 5.39 -35.46 30.44
CA GLU A 7 4.07 -34.98 29.96
C GLU A 7 2.92 -35.95 30.31
N SER A 8 3.20 -37.26 30.40
CA SER A 8 2.19 -38.28 30.69
C SER A 8 1.66 -38.27 32.13
N ASN A 9 2.36 -37.65 33.10
CA ASN A 9 1.98 -37.72 34.52
C ASN A 9 1.39 -36.43 35.10
N MET A 10 1.29 -35.34 34.31
CA MET A 10 0.80 -34.05 34.80
C MET A 10 -0.66 -33.74 34.43
N HIS A 11 -1.30 -34.60 33.62
CA HIS A 11 -2.73 -34.50 33.28
C HIS A 11 -3.69 -34.84 34.42
N LYS A 12 -3.19 -35.19 35.62
CA LYS A 12 -4.01 -35.68 36.73
C LYS A 12 -4.32 -34.68 37.85
N PHE A 13 -3.87 -33.42 37.82
CA PHE A 13 -3.96 -32.59 39.02
C PHE A 13 -4.72 -31.25 39.01
N PHE A 14 -5.16 -30.66 37.89
CA PHE A 14 -5.91 -29.39 37.98
C PHE A 14 -7.05 -29.25 36.95
N ARG A 15 -8.24 -28.88 37.44
CA ARG A 15 -9.45 -28.62 36.64
C ARG A 15 -9.33 -27.28 35.91
N ARG A 16 -9.91 -27.22 34.71
CA ARG A 16 -9.99 -26.06 33.80
C ARG A 16 -10.62 -24.78 34.41
N SER A 17 -11.27 -24.85 35.56
CA SER A 17 -12.17 -23.82 36.09
C SER A 17 -11.50 -22.64 36.82
N ASP A 18 -10.20 -22.71 37.14
CA ASP A 18 -9.54 -21.63 37.91
C ASP A 18 -8.89 -20.55 37.02
N TRP A 19 -8.81 -20.79 35.70
CA TRP A 19 -8.17 -19.87 34.75
C TRP A 19 -9.06 -18.70 34.33
N ASP A 20 -10.37 -18.80 34.51
CA ASP A 20 -11.35 -17.81 34.02
C ASP A 20 -11.55 -16.59 34.94
N ARG A 21 -10.87 -16.52 36.10
CA ARG A 21 -11.04 -15.43 37.10
C ARG A 21 -9.98 -14.33 37.06
N ILE A 22 -9.08 -14.31 36.08
CA ILE A 22 -8.06 -13.27 35.96
C ILE A 22 -8.61 -12.09 35.15
N GLN A 23 -9.06 -11.03 35.84
CA GLN A 23 -9.40 -9.75 35.18
C GLN A 23 -8.17 -8.85 35.07
N LEU A 24 -7.81 -8.47 33.84
CA LEU A 24 -6.85 -7.40 33.52
C LEU A 24 -7.61 -6.06 33.45
N ILE A 25 -7.22 -5.08 34.26
CA ILE A 25 -7.75 -3.71 34.18
C ILE A 25 -6.63 -2.79 33.65
N PRO A 26 -6.68 -2.29 32.41
CA PRO A 26 -5.75 -1.29 31.93
C PRO A 26 -6.17 0.11 32.43
N ARG A 27 -5.28 0.84 33.11
CA ARG A 27 -5.42 2.29 33.33
C ARG A 27 -4.30 3.00 32.58
N LEU A 28 -4.66 3.81 31.59
CA LEU A 28 -3.78 4.78 30.93
C LEU A 28 -3.66 6.03 31.81
N ILE A 29 -2.45 6.39 32.24
CA ILE A 29 -2.15 7.67 32.88
C ILE A 29 -1.34 8.49 31.88
N SER A 30 -1.91 9.59 31.39
CA SER A 30 -1.23 10.57 30.54
C SER A 30 -0.48 11.59 31.39
N HIS A 31 0.83 11.76 31.17
CA HIS A 31 1.51 13.02 31.50
C HIS A 31 2.53 13.41 30.42
N SER A 32 2.54 14.72 30.17
CA SER A 32 3.28 15.46 29.16
C SER A 32 4.73 15.75 29.56
N THR A 33 5.54 16.01 28.52
CA THR A 33 6.86 16.67 28.47
C THR A 33 8.11 15.78 28.43
N ASN A 34 8.77 15.86 27.26
CA ASN A 34 10.19 15.67 26.91
C ASN A 34 10.95 14.40 27.35
N SER A 35 11.59 13.79 26.34
CA SER A 35 12.43 12.58 26.33
C SER A 35 11.67 11.25 26.17
N GLN A 36 11.90 10.62 25.01
CA GLN A 36 11.35 9.33 24.61
C GLN A 36 11.93 8.19 25.45
N ILE A 37 11.19 7.69 26.45
CA ILE A 37 11.15 6.27 26.85
C ILE A 37 9.71 6.00 27.33
N SER A 38 8.91 5.30 26.53
CA SER A 38 7.56 4.87 26.91
C SER A 38 7.66 3.71 27.91
N ASN A 39 7.70 4.04 29.21
CA ASN A 39 7.63 3.06 30.29
C ASN A 39 6.21 2.50 30.40
N LEU A 40 5.99 1.27 29.91
CA LEU A 40 4.76 0.52 30.15
C LEU A 40 4.81 -0.06 31.58
N SER A 41 3.98 0.45 32.48
CA SER A 41 3.86 -0.12 33.83
C SER A 41 2.62 -1.01 33.94
N LEU A 42 2.82 -2.31 34.20
CA LEU A 42 1.77 -3.30 34.44
C LEU A 42 1.75 -3.64 35.93
N SER A 43 0.61 -3.42 36.59
CA SER A 43 0.38 -3.82 37.99
C SER A 43 -0.51 -5.06 38.02
N LEU A 44 -0.01 -6.18 38.56
CA LEU A 44 -0.78 -7.39 38.83
C LEU A 44 -1.13 -7.44 40.32
N SER A 45 -2.41 -7.61 40.66
CA SER A 45 -2.88 -7.74 42.05
C SER A 45 -3.33 -9.18 42.31
N PHE A 46 -2.83 -9.78 43.40
CA PHE A 46 -3.28 -11.08 43.90
C PHE A 46 -3.63 -10.92 45.38
N ASN A 47 -4.88 -11.20 45.76
CA ASN A 47 -5.39 -11.22 47.14
C ASN A 47 -4.83 -10.12 48.06
N SER A 48 -5.15 -8.86 47.72
CA SER A 48 -5.12 -7.71 48.64
C SER A 48 -3.75 -7.32 49.22
N ARG A 49 -2.63 -7.76 48.63
CA ARG A 49 -1.29 -7.19 48.92
C ARG A 49 -0.58 -6.87 47.61
N ILE A 50 -0.18 -5.61 47.44
CA ILE A 50 0.63 -5.14 46.31
C ILE A 50 2.02 -5.74 46.45
N VAL A 51 2.40 -6.64 45.54
CA VAL A 51 3.74 -7.22 45.49
C VAL A 51 4.21 -7.13 44.04
N PHE A 52 5.16 -6.21 43.81
CA PHE A 52 5.95 -5.93 42.60
C PHE A 52 5.49 -4.84 41.63
N ARG A 53 6.44 -3.93 41.36
CA ARG A 53 6.47 -2.95 40.28
C ARG A 53 7.46 -3.48 39.25
N VAL A 54 6.98 -3.93 38.09
CA VAL A 54 7.85 -4.37 36.99
C VAL A 54 8.17 -3.16 36.12
N ILE A 55 9.44 -2.77 36.10
CA ILE A 55 9.99 -1.75 35.20
C ILE A 55 10.69 -2.54 34.08
N LEU A 56 10.18 -2.43 32.84
CA LEU A 56 10.87 -2.96 31.67
C LEU A 56 12.02 -1.99 31.32
N CYS A 57 13.22 -2.28 31.82
CA CYS A 57 14.47 -1.72 31.29
C CYS A 57 15.14 -2.77 30.40
N GLU A 58 15.52 -2.38 29.18
CA GLU A 58 16.38 -3.18 28.31
C GLU A 58 17.67 -3.55 29.05
N GLY A 59 18.03 -4.84 29.04
CA GLY A 59 19.40 -5.28 29.35
C GLY A 59 19.71 -5.86 30.73
N SER A 60 18.76 -6.44 31.48
CA SER A 60 19.07 -7.09 32.78
C SER A 60 18.82 -8.61 32.77
N ILE A 61 19.87 -9.40 33.04
CA ILE A 61 19.82 -10.86 33.20
C ILE A 61 19.28 -11.17 34.61
N PHE A 62 18.10 -11.79 34.70
CA PHE A 62 17.51 -12.22 35.97
C PHE A 62 17.90 -13.67 36.30
N LEU A 63 18.59 -13.86 37.44
CA LEU A 63 18.82 -15.17 38.06
C LEU A 63 17.58 -15.57 38.86
N PHE A 64 16.77 -16.48 38.32
CA PHE A 64 15.60 -17.03 39.03
C PHE A 64 16.00 -18.25 39.87
N SER A 65 15.73 -18.20 41.18
CA SER A 65 16.05 -19.26 42.15
C SER A 65 15.03 -20.41 42.19
N SER A 66 14.02 -20.42 41.31
CA SER A 66 13.04 -21.51 41.24
C SER A 66 12.61 -21.81 39.79
N PRO A 67 12.58 -23.10 39.37
CA PRO A 67 12.22 -23.50 38.01
C PRO A 67 10.76 -23.17 37.65
N PHE A 68 9.90 -22.98 38.65
CA PHE A 68 8.48 -22.65 38.47
C PHE A 68 8.26 -21.21 37.96
N LEU A 69 9.04 -20.24 38.47
CA LEU A 69 8.97 -18.86 38.01
C LEU A 69 9.50 -18.69 36.59
N PHE A 70 10.52 -19.45 36.22
CA PHE A 70 11.10 -19.42 34.87
C PHE A 70 10.08 -19.88 33.82
N PHE A 71 9.36 -20.97 34.09
CA PHE A 71 8.37 -21.51 33.14
C PHE A 71 7.14 -20.61 32.99
N SER A 72 6.66 -20.04 34.09
CA SER A 72 5.57 -19.04 34.11
C SER A 72 5.94 -17.78 33.31
N CYS A 73 7.12 -17.21 33.55
CA CYS A 73 7.60 -16.01 32.87
C CYS A 73 7.85 -16.27 31.37
N PHE A 74 8.37 -17.46 31.01
CA PHE A 74 8.57 -17.85 29.62
C PHE A 74 7.25 -18.02 28.84
N LEU A 75 6.23 -18.61 29.46
CA LEU A 75 4.88 -18.72 28.87
C LEU A 75 4.20 -17.36 28.74
N LEU A 76 4.40 -16.47 29.72
CA LEU A 76 3.90 -15.09 29.67
C LEU A 76 4.59 -14.29 28.57
N MET A 77 5.91 -14.36 28.45
CA MET A 77 6.69 -13.73 27.37
C MET A 77 6.29 -14.29 25.99
N ARG A 78 6.02 -15.59 25.88
CA ARG A 78 5.49 -16.18 24.64
C ARG A 78 4.09 -15.69 24.31
N ARG A 79 3.19 -15.61 25.30
CA ARG A 79 1.84 -15.07 25.09
C ARG A 79 1.86 -13.57 24.77
N ILE A 80 2.68 -12.78 25.46
CA ILE A 80 2.87 -11.36 25.17
C ILE A 80 3.49 -11.19 23.79
N GLY A 81 4.49 -11.97 23.42
CA GLY A 81 5.09 -11.95 22.08
C GLY A 81 4.10 -12.30 20.98
N ILE A 82 3.24 -13.31 21.19
CA ILE A 82 2.16 -13.64 20.27
C ILE A 82 1.13 -12.51 20.21
N ILE A 83 0.73 -11.94 21.35
CA ILE A 83 -0.23 -10.83 21.43
C ILE A 83 0.36 -9.55 20.80
N LEU A 84 1.65 -9.27 20.94
CA LEU A 84 2.33 -8.15 20.30
C LEU A 84 2.42 -8.36 18.78
N MET A 85 2.76 -9.58 18.35
CA MET A 85 2.70 -9.95 16.92
C MET A 85 1.28 -9.82 16.37
N GLN A 86 0.26 -10.21 17.14
CA GLN A 86 -1.14 -10.08 16.76
C GLN A 86 -1.56 -8.60 16.71
N LEU A 87 -1.14 -7.78 17.67
CA LEU A 87 -1.41 -6.33 17.74
C LEU A 87 -0.67 -5.54 16.64
N GLU A 88 0.55 -5.92 16.28
CA GLU A 88 1.23 -5.37 15.09
C GLU A 88 0.49 -5.77 13.82
N ARG A 89 -0.02 -7.01 13.73
CA ARG A 89 -0.84 -7.46 12.60
C ARG A 89 -2.19 -6.75 12.52
N GLU A 90 -2.83 -6.47 13.65
CA GLU A 90 -4.12 -5.78 13.69
C GLU A 90 -3.99 -4.26 13.47
N ASN A 91 -2.92 -3.62 13.97
CA ASN A 91 -2.65 -2.22 13.65
C ASN A 91 -2.26 -2.01 12.17
N PHE A 92 -1.68 -3.01 11.50
CA PHE A 92 -1.43 -2.95 10.06
C PHE A 92 -2.72 -2.99 9.23
N LEU A 93 -3.79 -3.61 9.75
CA LEU A 93 -5.12 -3.66 9.12
C LEU A 93 -5.99 -2.43 9.41
N HIS A 94 -5.52 -1.48 10.23
CA HIS A 94 -6.29 -0.33 10.71
C HIS A 94 -5.66 1.03 10.40
N ARG A 95 -4.68 1.09 9.50
CA ARG A 95 -4.28 2.39 8.95
C ARG A 95 -5.37 2.90 8.01
N PRO A 96 -5.85 4.15 8.19
CA PRO A 96 -6.72 4.76 7.20
C PRO A 96 -5.93 4.85 5.90
N ILE A 97 -6.41 4.11 4.92
CA ILE A 97 -5.86 4.09 3.57
C ILE A 97 -6.12 5.48 2.98
N MET A 98 -5.08 6.29 2.87
CA MET A 98 -5.13 7.71 2.53
C MET A 98 -4.25 8.03 1.33
N ALA A 99 -4.59 9.09 0.61
CA ALA A 99 -3.70 9.65 -0.38
C ALA A 99 -2.46 10.23 0.32
N THR A 100 -1.30 9.62 0.08
CA THR A 100 -0.06 9.99 0.75
C THR A 100 0.71 11.02 -0.06
N ARG A 101 1.14 12.08 0.61
CA ARG A 101 1.94 13.15 -0.02
C ARG A 101 3.41 12.78 -0.03
N LEU A 102 4.05 12.99 -1.18
CA LEU A 102 5.43 12.62 -1.44
C LEU A 102 6.17 13.68 -2.25
N GLN A 103 7.49 13.69 -2.11
CA GLN A 103 8.37 14.56 -2.89
C GLN A 103 9.66 13.79 -3.23
N PHE A 104 10.13 13.93 -4.47
CA PHE A 104 11.35 13.32 -4.96
C PHE A 104 12.39 14.41 -5.24
N GLU A 105 13.48 14.49 -4.46
CA GLU A 105 14.58 15.46 -4.66
C GLU A 105 14.11 16.91 -4.88
N ASN A 106 13.07 17.34 -4.16
CA ASN A 106 12.37 18.63 -4.28
C ASN A 106 11.34 18.77 -5.41
N ASN A 107 11.15 17.75 -6.25
CA ASN A 107 10.09 17.72 -7.25
C ASN A 107 8.82 17.06 -6.71
N CYS A 108 7.66 17.68 -6.96
CA CYS A 108 6.33 17.21 -6.58
C CYS A 108 5.73 16.22 -7.61
N GLU A 109 6.41 15.97 -8.72
CA GLU A 109 5.94 15.06 -9.77
C GLU A 109 6.28 13.59 -9.48
N VAL A 110 5.62 13.01 -8.49
CA VAL A 110 5.85 11.63 -8.03
C VAL A 110 5.64 10.61 -9.15
N GLY A 111 4.64 10.79 -10.02
CA GLY A 111 4.34 9.87 -11.11
C GLY A 111 5.32 9.88 -12.28
N VAL A 112 6.27 10.83 -12.30
CA VAL A 112 7.41 10.75 -13.22
C VAL A 112 8.43 9.71 -12.75
N PHE A 113 8.60 9.56 -11.44
CA PHE A 113 9.66 8.75 -10.83
C PHE A 113 9.18 7.38 -10.35
N SER A 114 7.87 7.19 -10.20
CA SER A 114 7.28 5.91 -9.80
C SER A 114 6.20 5.44 -10.76
N LYS A 115 6.07 4.13 -10.92
CA LYS A 115 4.92 3.49 -11.56
C LYS A 115 4.29 2.54 -10.56
N LEU A 116 3.00 2.75 -10.29
CA LEU A 116 2.23 1.92 -9.37
C LEU A 116 1.22 1.09 -10.16
N THR A 117 1.14 -0.19 -9.83
CA THR A 117 0.11 -1.11 -10.33
C THR A 117 -0.48 -1.89 -9.14
N ASN A 118 -1.45 -2.76 -9.41
CA ASN A 118 -2.02 -3.65 -8.40
C ASN A 118 -1.10 -4.81 -7.98
N LYS A 119 -0.03 -5.12 -8.71
CA LYS A 119 0.87 -6.26 -8.38
C LYS A 119 2.31 -5.87 -8.10
N TYR A 120 2.81 -4.80 -8.71
CA TYR A 120 4.20 -4.36 -8.56
C TYR A 120 4.27 -2.84 -8.54
N CYS A 121 5.30 -2.31 -7.88
CA CYS A 121 5.63 -0.89 -7.90
C CYS A 121 7.06 -0.73 -8.40
N LEU A 122 7.25 0.13 -9.40
CA LEU A 122 8.57 0.52 -9.87
C LEU A 122 8.91 1.90 -9.35
N VAL A 123 10.13 2.07 -8.86
CA VAL A 123 10.62 3.32 -8.32
C VAL A 123 11.98 3.64 -8.91
N ALA A 124 12.19 4.91 -9.27
CA ALA A 124 13.45 5.42 -9.75
C ALA A 124 14.59 5.19 -8.76
N ILE A 125 15.77 4.85 -9.29
CA ILE A 125 17.02 4.88 -8.53
C ILE A 125 17.44 6.34 -8.29
N GLY A 126 18.05 6.61 -7.13
CA GLY A 126 18.59 7.92 -6.77
C GLY A 126 17.72 8.73 -5.80
N GLY A 127 16.51 8.28 -5.48
CA GLY A 127 15.67 8.92 -4.47
C GLY A 127 16.26 8.90 -3.06
N SER A 128 15.76 9.80 -2.21
CA SER A 128 16.06 9.80 -0.78
C SER A 128 15.43 8.59 -0.08
N GLU A 129 16.03 8.15 1.03
CA GLU A 129 15.44 7.09 1.87
C GLU A 129 14.05 7.48 2.39
N SER A 130 13.78 8.77 2.58
CA SER A 130 12.44 9.27 2.91
C SER A 130 11.40 8.97 1.84
N PHE A 131 11.78 8.92 0.57
CA PHE A 131 10.87 8.59 -0.52
C PHE A 131 10.58 7.09 -0.52
N TYR A 132 11.62 6.26 -0.45
CA TYR A 132 11.43 4.80 -0.43
C TYR A 132 10.70 4.32 0.82
N SER A 133 10.98 4.89 1.99
CA SER A 133 10.36 4.46 3.24
C SER A 133 8.85 4.64 3.24
N VAL A 134 8.33 5.65 2.56
CA VAL A 134 6.88 5.85 2.41
C VAL A 134 6.27 4.77 1.52
N PHE A 135 6.85 4.49 0.35
CA PHE A 135 6.38 3.38 -0.51
C PHE A 135 6.48 2.04 0.22
N GLU A 136 7.58 1.77 0.91
CA GLU A 136 7.78 0.54 1.67
C GLU A 136 6.82 0.45 2.87
N SER A 137 6.49 1.57 3.52
CA SER A 137 5.55 1.58 4.65
C SER A 137 4.11 1.29 4.25
N GLU A 138 3.69 1.73 3.07
CA GLU A 138 2.33 1.54 2.57
C GLU A 138 2.19 0.26 1.73
N LEU A 139 3.24 -0.14 0.99
CA LEU A 139 3.18 -1.26 0.04
C LEU A 139 3.94 -2.51 0.49
N GLY A 140 4.90 -2.39 1.42
CA GLY A 140 5.91 -3.44 1.67
C GLY A 140 5.37 -4.79 2.14
N GLY A 141 4.12 -4.85 2.60
CA GLY A 141 3.44 -6.10 2.96
C GLY A 141 2.66 -6.78 1.83
N VAL A 142 2.38 -6.07 0.73
CA VAL A 142 1.43 -6.52 -0.32
C VAL A 142 2.07 -6.58 -1.70
N ILE A 143 2.92 -5.61 -2.04
CA ILE A 143 3.48 -5.44 -3.38
C ILE A 143 5.02 -5.30 -3.30
N PRO A 144 5.79 -5.97 -4.19
CA PRO A 144 7.21 -5.71 -4.35
C PRO A 144 7.48 -4.29 -4.89
N VAL A 145 8.29 -3.53 -4.15
CA VAL A 145 8.80 -2.21 -4.56
C VAL A 145 10.18 -2.40 -5.21
N VAL A 146 10.25 -2.26 -6.53
CA VAL A 146 11.45 -2.51 -7.32
C VAL A 146 12.13 -1.18 -7.66
N LYS A 147 13.37 -1.03 -7.18
CA LYS A 147 14.22 0.12 -7.49
C LYS A 147 14.94 -0.16 -8.81
N THR A 148 14.61 0.59 -9.86
CA THR A 148 15.20 0.40 -11.20
C THR A 148 15.42 1.74 -11.91
N SER A 149 16.35 1.77 -12.85
CA SER A 149 16.39 2.75 -13.93
C SER A 149 15.81 2.14 -15.19
N ILE A 150 15.38 2.98 -16.14
CA ILE A 150 14.98 2.54 -17.47
C ILE A 150 15.78 3.38 -18.47
N ALA A 151 16.52 2.71 -19.34
CA ALA A 151 17.41 3.35 -20.33
C ALA A 151 18.45 4.28 -19.68
N GLY A 152 18.92 3.94 -18.48
CA GLY A 152 19.84 4.79 -17.70
C GLY A 152 19.24 6.09 -17.18
N THR A 153 17.91 6.24 -17.27
CA THR A 153 17.20 7.42 -16.78
C THR A 153 16.48 7.15 -15.46
N ARG A 154 16.22 8.23 -14.72
CA ARG A 154 15.45 8.21 -13.46
C ARG A 154 13.93 8.33 -13.67
N ILE A 155 13.47 8.59 -14.88
CA ILE A 155 12.05 8.89 -15.18
C ILE A 155 11.23 7.61 -15.46
N VAL A 156 11.29 6.66 -14.54
CA VAL A 156 10.70 5.31 -14.70
C VAL A 156 9.21 5.38 -15.03
N GLY A 157 8.44 6.22 -14.32
CA GLY A 157 6.99 6.31 -14.46
C GLY A 157 6.53 6.78 -15.84
N ARG A 158 7.34 7.62 -16.52
CA ARG A 158 7.03 8.08 -17.89
C ARG A 158 7.56 7.15 -18.96
N MET A 159 8.63 6.41 -18.69
CA MET A 159 9.23 5.52 -19.68
C MET A 159 8.46 4.20 -19.82
N CYS A 160 7.74 3.77 -18.78
CA CYS A 160 6.99 2.51 -18.79
C CYS A 160 5.47 2.70 -18.63
N ALA A 161 4.74 1.74 -19.18
CA ALA A 161 3.30 1.56 -18.96
C ALA A 161 3.06 0.10 -18.57
N GLY A 162 2.09 -0.17 -17.72
CA GLY A 162 1.86 -1.53 -17.25
C GLY A 162 0.68 -1.63 -16.31
N ASN A 163 0.14 -2.84 -16.23
CA ASN A 163 -0.97 -3.23 -15.36
C ASN A 163 -0.56 -4.48 -14.56
N LYS A 164 -1.49 -5.17 -13.92
CA LYS A 164 -1.16 -6.39 -13.17
C LYS A 164 -0.68 -7.58 -14.01
N ASN A 165 -0.90 -7.56 -15.33
CA ASN A 165 -0.62 -8.68 -16.23
C ASN A 165 0.70 -8.48 -16.98
N GLY A 166 1.06 -7.23 -17.30
CA GLY A 166 2.21 -6.95 -18.14
C GLY A 166 2.85 -5.59 -17.89
N LEU A 167 4.13 -5.50 -18.23
CA LEU A 167 4.94 -4.30 -18.18
C LEU A 167 5.59 -4.05 -19.55
N LEU A 168 5.33 -2.86 -20.09
CA LEU A 168 5.88 -2.39 -21.35
C LEU A 168 7.09 -1.50 -21.07
N LEU A 169 8.21 -1.86 -21.70
CA LEU A 169 9.48 -1.15 -21.60
C LEU A 169 9.89 -0.60 -22.96
N PRO A 170 10.58 0.55 -23.02
CA PRO A 170 11.08 1.08 -24.27
C PRO A 170 12.24 0.20 -24.80
N HIS A 171 12.44 0.21 -26.11
CA HIS A 171 13.56 -0.48 -26.77
C HIS A 171 14.95 -0.07 -26.27
N THR A 172 15.08 1.15 -25.73
CA THR A 172 16.33 1.70 -25.17
C THR A 172 16.72 1.10 -23.81
N THR A 173 15.87 0.25 -23.22
CA THR A 173 16.15 -0.39 -21.93
C THR A 173 17.31 -1.37 -22.05
N THR A 174 18.28 -1.29 -21.14
CA THR A 174 19.45 -2.18 -21.15
C THR A 174 19.07 -3.60 -20.74
N ASP A 175 19.87 -4.59 -21.15
CA ASP A 175 19.65 -6.00 -20.76
C ASP A 175 19.82 -6.24 -19.26
N GLN A 176 20.69 -5.45 -18.61
CA GLN A 176 20.87 -5.50 -17.17
C GLN A 176 19.61 -5.03 -16.42
N GLU A 177 19.03 -3.90 -16.84
CA GLU A 177 17.77 -3.39 -16.26
C GLU A 177 16.63 -4.38 -16.48
N LEU A 178 16.51 -4.94 -17.69
CA LEU A 178 15.46 -5.90 -18.00
C LEU A 178 15.60 -7.18 -17.18
N GLN A 179 16.81 -7.70 -17.00
CA GLN A 179 17.05 -8.89 -16.18
C GLN A 179 16.73 -8.61 -14.69
N HIS A 180 17.11 -7.43 -14.20
CA HIS A 180 16.79 -6.99 -12.84
C HIS A 180 15.28 -6.92 -12.59
N ILE A 181 14.55 -6.27 -13.51
CA ILE A 181 13.09 -6.19 -13.47
C ILE A 181 12.47 -7.59 -13.46
N ARG A 182 12.88 -8.47 -14.37
CA ARG A 182 12.36 -9.86 -14.41
C ARG A 182 12.63 -10.67 -13.15
N ASN A 183 13.78 -10.46 -12.50
CA ASN A 183 14.11 -11.18 -11.26
C ASN A 183 13.29 -10.67 -10.05
N CYS A 184 12.85 -9.41 -10.08
CA CYS A 184 12.14 -8.78 -8.96
C CYS A 184 10.61 -8.83 -9.10
N LEU A 185 10.09 -8.92 -10.32
CA LEU A 185 8.66 -9.04 -10.57
C LEU A 185 8.17 -10.48 -10.40
N PRO A 186 6.90 -10.69 -10.04
CA PRO A 186 6.31 -12.02 -10.02
C PRO A 186 6.23 -12.60 -11.45
N ASP A 187 6.43 -13.92 -11.57
CA ASP A 187 6.50 -14.65 -12.85
C ASP A 187 5.25 -14.52 -13.73
N GLU A 188 4.12 -14.13 -13.13
CA GLU A 188 2.85 -13.89 -13.84
C GLU A 188 2.89 -12.63 -14.72
N VAL A 189 3.81 -11.70 -14.47
CA VAL A 189 3.87 -10.42 -15.19
C VAL A 189 4.75 -10.56 -16.43
N VAL A 190 4.17 -10.35 -17.61
CA VAL A 190 4.89 -10.39 -18.87
C VAL A 190 5.65 -9.08 -19.09
N VAL A 191 6.97 -9.14 -19.11
CA VAL A 191 7.84 -7.98 -19.36
C VAL A 191 8.33 -8.00 -20.81
N GLN A 192 7.85 -7.03 -21.60
CA GLN A 192 8.12 -6.92 -23.04
C GLN A 192 8.70 -5.56 -23.41
N ARG A 193 9.67 -5.56 -24.33
CA ARG A 193 10.20 -4.33 -24.95
C ARG A 193 9.37 -3.98 -26.17
N VAL A 194 9.07 -2.70 -26.33
CA VAL A 194 8.32 -2.14 -27.44
C VAL A 194 9.18 -1.12 -28.19
N GLU A 195 9.20 -1.25 -29.51
CA GLU A 195 9.84 -0.30 -30.41
C GLU A 195 8.85 0.78 -30.81
N GLU A 196 8.77 1.84 -29.99
CA GLU A 196 7.94 3.00 -30.28
C GLU A 196 8.81 4.25 -30.47
N ARG A 197 8.49 5.08 -31.48
CA ARG A 197 9.29 6.25 -31.87
C ARG A 197 8.61 7.59 -31.61
N LEU A 198 7.29 7.60 -31.39
CA LEU A 198 6.54 8.84 -31.21
C LEU A 198 6.90 9.55 -29.90
N SER A 199 6.76 8.85 -28.77
CA SER A 199 7.05 9.38 -27.44
C SER A 199 7.28 8.25 -26.44
N ALA A 200 7.53 8.60 -25.18
CA ALA A 200 7.69 7.63 -24.11
C ALA A 200 6.37 6.88 -23.86
N LEU A 201 6.46 5.56 -23.62
CA LEU A 201 5.28 4.69 -23.49
C LEU A 201 4.32 5.15 -22.38
N GLY A 202 4.84 5.64 -21.25
CA GLY A 202 4.02 6.13 -20.15
C GLY A 202 3.29 7.45 -20.42
N ASN A 203 3.68 8.18 -21.48
CA ASN A 203 2.93 9.37 -21.93
C ASN A 203 1.88 9.02 -22.99
N CYS A 204 2.15 8.00 -23.80
CA CYS A 204 1.26 7.54 -24.86
C CYS A 204 0.16 6.60 -24.37
N VAL A 205 0.39 5.87 -23.26
CA VAL A 205 -0.48 4.79 -22.80
C VAL A 205 -0.93 5.07 -21.36
N ALA A 206 -2.24 5.12 -21.17
CA ALA A 206 -2.88 5.09 -19.86
C ALA A 206 -3.70 3.80 -19.75
N CYS A 207 -3.48 2.99 -18.72
CA CYS A 207 -4.08 1.65 -18.63
C CYS A 207 -4.55 1.32 -17.21
N ASN A 208 -5.65 0.57 -17.14
CA ASN A 208 -6.04 -0.18 -15.95
C ASN A 208 -5.92 -1.71 -16.26
N ASP A 209 -6.57 -2.54 -15.46
CA ASP A 209 -6.52 -3.99 -15.65
C ASP A 209 -7.46 -4.54 -16.75
N HIS A 210 -8.31 -3.70 -17.32
CA HIS A 210 -9.39 -4.10 -18.25
C HIS A 210 -9.31 -3.38 -19.61
N VAL A 211 -8.92 -2.12 -19.59
CA VAL A 211 -8.94 -1.18 -20.71
C VAL A 211 -7.66 -0.34 -20.71
N ALA A 212 -7.16 -0.03 -21.91
CA ALA A 212 -6.09 0.92 -22.14
C ALA A 212 -6.53 2.01 -23.12
N LEU A 213 -6.16 3.25 -22.81
CA LEU A 213 -6.22 4.38 -23.71
C LEU A 213 -4.84 4.63 -24.30
N THR A 214 -4.81 4.81 -25.61
CA THR A 214 -3.57 5.00 -26.35
C THR A 214 -3.63 6.24 -27.25
N HIS A 215 -2.45 6.75 -27.57
CA HIS A 215 -2.27 7.81 -28.56
C HIS A 215 -2.91 7.42 -29.92
N PRO A 216 -3.63 8.33 -30.60
CA PRO A 216 -4.36 8.02 -31.82
C PRO A 216 -3.47 7.62 -33.00
N ASP A 217 -2.28 8.21 -33.10
CA ASP A 217 -1.31 7.93 -34.18
C ASP A 217 -0.40 6.73 -33.91
N LEU A 218 -0.68 5.89 -32.91
CA LEU A 218 0.12 4.70 -32.67
C LEU A 218 0.01 3.70 -33.82
N ASP A 219 1.13 3.05 -34.12
CA ASP A 219 1.18 1.98 -35.11
C ASP A 219 0.32 0.81 -34.65
N ARG A 220 -0.35 0.17 -35.61
CA ARG A 220 -1.25 -0.96 -35.33
C ARG A 220 -0.50 -2.15 -34.73
N GLU A 221 0.74 -2.38 -35.15
CA GLU A 221 1.61 -3.42 -34.58
C GLU A 221 1.88 -3.16 -33.10
N THR A 222 2.17 -1.90 -32.73
CA THR A 222 2.36 -1.50 -31.33
C THR A 222 1.08 -1.67 -30.52
N GLU A 223 -0.08 -1.33 -31.08
CA GLU A 223 -1.38 -1.50 -30.43
C GLU A 223 -1.70 -2.97 -30.14
N GLU A 224 -1.49 -3.86 -31.11
CA GLU A 224 -1.68 -5.31 -30.95
C GLU A 224 -0.74 -5.87 -29.87
N LEU A 225 0.52 -5.43 -29.86
CA LEU A 225 1.48 -5.79 -28.80
C LEU A 225 1.05 -5.32 -27.40
N ILE A 226 0.50 -4.11 -27.28
CA ILE A 226 -0.02 -3.58 -26.01
C ILE A 226 -1.19 -4.43 -25.54
N ALA A 227 -2.14 -4.73 -26.43
CA ALA A 227 -3.31 -5.54 -26.11
C ALA A 227 -2.92 -6.94 -25.63
N ASP A 228 -1.96 -7.58 -26.31
CA ASP A 228 -1.50 -8.94 -25.98
C ASP A 228 -0.73 -9.00 -24.65
N VAL A 229 0.19 -8.05 -24.41
CA VAL A 229 1.03 -8.04 -23.21
C VAL A 229 0.24 -7.65 -21.96
N LEU A 230 -0.64 -6.65 -22.08
CA LEU A 230 -1.46 -6.18 -20.95
C LEU A 230 -2.73 -7.02 -20.77
N GLY A 231 -3.19 -7.73 -21.81
CA GLY A 231 -4.43 -8.49 -21.80
C GLY A 231 -5.66 -7.60 -21.61
N VAL A 232 -5.69 -6.44 -22.30
CA VAL A 232 -6.74 -5.42 -22.17
C VAL A 232 -7.21 -4.95 -23.54
N GLU A 233 -8.43 -4.43 -23.59
CA GLU A 233 -8.94 -3.76 -24.78
C GLU A 233 -8.29 -2.38 -24.94
N VAL A 234 -7.78 -2.09 -26.13
CA VAL A 234 -7.10 -0.83 -26.43
C VAL A 234 -8.02 0.08 -27.22
N PHE A 235 -8.13 1.34 -26.78
CA PHE A 235 -8.89 2.37 -27.47
C PHE A 235 -8.02 3.59 -27.75
N ARG A 236 -8.07 4.05 -29.00
CA ARG A 236 -7.45 5.29 -29.44
C ARG A 236 -8.36 6.45 -29.09
N GLN A 237 -7.91 7.34 -28.20
CA GLN A 237 -8.71 8.50 -27.80
C GLN A 237 -7.83 9.70 -27.46
N THR A 238 -8.44 10.88 -27.43
CA THR A 238 -7.79 12.13 -26.99
C THR A 238 -8.49 12.71 -25.77
N ILE A 239 -7.78 13.49 -24.96
CA ILE A 239 -8.31 14.05 -23.71
C ILE A 239 -8.14 15.56 -23.74
N ALA A 240 -9.24 16.31 -23.75
CA ALA A 240 -9.24 17.77 -23.86
C ALA A 240 -8.42 18.30 -25.06
N GLY A 241 -8.46 17.59 -26.20
CA GLY A 241 -7.68 17.92 -27.40
C GLY A 241 -6.20 17.53 -27.32
N ASN A 242 -5.74 16.94 -26.23
CA ASN A 242 -4.38 16.43 -26.09
C ASN A 242 -4.27 14.97 -26.53
N ILE A 243 -3.23 14.69 -27.30
CA ILE A 243 -2.90 13.36 -27.82
C ILE A 243 -2.18 12.47 -26.78
N LEU A 244 -1.54 13.06 -25.77
CA LEU A 244 -0.76 12.36 -24.73
C LEU A 244 -1.65 11.92 -23.56
N VAL A 245 -2.49 10.90 -23.80
CA VAL A 245 -3.44 10.39 -22.80
C VAL A 245 -2.78 9.98 -21.48
N GLY A 246 -1.59 9.37 -21.53
CA GLY A 246 -0.82 8.93 -20.35
C GLY A 246 -0.28 10.06 -19.48
N SER A 247 -0.24 11.30 -19.99
CA SER A 247 0.16 12.47 -19.20
C SER A 247 -1.01 13.16 -18.49
N TYR A 248 -2.16 13.20 -19.18
CA TYR A 248 -3.32 14.01 -18.80
C TYR A 248 -4.45 13.20 -18.17
N CYS A 249 -4.27 11.88 -18.04
CA CYS A 249 -5.23 11.00 -17.41
C CYS A 249 -4.53 9.94 -16.56
N VAL A 250 -5.11 9.70 -15.40
CA VAL A 250 -4.74 8.60 -14.52
C VAL A 250 -6.02 7.93 -14.07
N PHE A 251 -6.12 6.63 -14.29
CA PHE A 251 -7.27 5.86 -13.87
C PHE A 251 -6.86 4.51 -13.28
N SER A 252 -7.71 4.02 -12.41
CA SER A 252 -7.64 2.71 -11.76
C SER A 252 -8.84 1.87 -12.18
N ASN A 253 -9.06 0.71 -11.55
CA ASN A 253 -10.29 -0.05 -11.79
C ASN A 253 -11.52 0.56 -11.11
N ARG A 254 -11.33 1.50 -10.17
CA ARG A 254 -12.42 2.09 -9.37
C ARG A 254 -12.90 3.44 -9.86
N GLY A 255 -12.02 4.19 -10.51
CA GLY A 255 -12.26 5.57 -10.94
C GLY A 255 -11.01 6.17 -11.58
N GLY A 256 -11.15 7.38 -12.12
CA GLY A 256 -10.06 8.10 -12.76
C GLY A 256 -10.19 9.61 -12.72
N LEU A 257 -9.05 10.27 -12.85
CA LEU A 257 -8.91 11.71 -12.90
C LEU A 257 -8.39 12.12 -14.27
N VAL A 258 -9.07 13.09 -14.89
CA VAL A 258 -8.72 13.63 -16.21
C VAL A 258 -8.47 15.11 -16.15
N HIS A 259 -7.86 15.63 -17.22
CA HIS A 259 -7.53 17.05 -17.39
C HIS A 259 -8.71 17.98 -17.03
N PRO A 260 -8.47 19.11 -16.34
CA PRO A 260 -9.54 20.00 -15.86
C PRO A 260 -10.36 20.65 -16.97
N HIS A 261 -9.78 20.86 -18.16
CA HIS A 261 -10.48 21.44 -19.31
C HIS A 261 -11.20 20.41 -20.19
N THR A 262 -11.39 19.17 -19.71
CA THR A 262 -12.16 18.16 -20.44
C THR A 262 -13.65 18.55 -20.45
N SER A 263 -14.30 18.47 -21.62
CA SER A 263 -15.72 18.79 -21.71
C SER A 263 -16.57 17.73 -20.98
N ILE A 264 -17.78 18.09 -20.57
CA ILE A 264 -18.69 17.15 -19.89
C ILE A 264 -19.10 16.01 -20.85
N GLU A 265 -19.24 16.32 -22.14
CA GLU A 265 -19.54 15.33 -23.18
C GLU A 265 -18.40 14.31 -23.31
N ASP A 266 -17.14 14.76 -23.40
CA ASP A 266 -15.98 13.87 -23.46
C ASP A 266 -15.82 13.03 -22.17
N LEU A 267 -16.13 13.62 -21.01
CA LEU A 267 -16.12 12.92 -19.72
C LEU A 267 -17.11 11.76 -19.70
N ASP A 268 -18.34 11.99 -20.16
CA ASP A 268 -19.40 10.97 -20.19
C ASP A 268 -19.08 9.87 -21.22
N GLU A 269 -18.50 10.22 -22.36
CA GLU A 269 -18.02 9.27 -23.36
C GLU A 269 -16.91 8.38 -22.79
N LEU A 270 -15.87 8.99 -22.18
CA LEU A 270 -14.75 8.28 -21.57
C LEU A 270 -15.20 7.40 -20.38
N SER A 271 -16.15 7.89 -19.57
CA SER A 271 -16.73 7.13 -18.45
C SER A 271 -17.49 5.90 -18.94
N THR A 272 -18.23 6.03 -20.03
CA THR A 272 -18.96 4.91 -20.67
C THR A 272 -17.99 3.89 -21.28
N LEU A 273 -16.92 4.38 -21.92
CA LEU A 273 -15.89 3.54 -22.55
C LEU A 273 -15.07 2.77 -21.51
N LEU A 274 -14.58 3.45 -20.46
CA LEU A 274 -13.76 2.82 -19.42
C LEU A 274 -14.59 2.06 -18.37
N GLN A 275 -15.91 2.26 -18.35
CA GLN A 275 -16.83 1.72 -17.34
C GLN A 275 -16.48 2.12 -15.89
N VAL A 276 -15.75 3.23 -15.71
CA VAL A 276 -15.34 3.76 -14.39
C VAL A 276 -15.71 5.23 -14.28
N PRO A 277 -16.09 5.72 -13.08
CA PRO A 277 -16.38 7.12 -12.89
C PRO A 277 -15.13 7.97 -13.10
N LEU A 278 -15.25 8.97 -13.97
CA LEU A 278 -14.21 9.95 -14.23
C LEU A 278 -14.60 11.32 -13.69
N VAL A 279 -13.61 12.05 -13.18
CA VAL A 279 -13.77 13.44 -12.74
C VAL A 279 -12.65 14.28 -13.30
N ALA A 280 -12.97 15.50 -13.73
CA ALA A 280 -11.98 16.49 -14.11
C ALA A 280 -11.41 17.18 -12.86
N GLY A 281 -10.09 17.26 -12.75
CA GLY A 281 -9.44 17.91 -11.62
C GLY A 281 -7.96 18.18 -11.83
N THR A 282 -7.33 18.76 -10.81
CA THR A 282 -5.91 19.13 -10.83
C THR A 282 -5.16 18.46 -9.69
N VAL A 283 -3.83 18.46 -9.82
CA VAL A 283 -2.90 17.99 -8.80
C VAL A 283 -1.86 19.07 -8.52
N ASN A 284 -1.15 19.03 -7.39
CA ASN A 284 -0.06 19.97 -7.11
C ASN A 284 -0.42 21.47 -7.23
N ARG A 285 -1.55 21.90 -6.64
CA ARG A 285 -2.03 23.31 -6.67
C ARG A 285 -2.35 23.82 -8.07
N GLY A 286 -3.12 23.04 -8.83
CA GLY A 286 -3.59 23.48 -10.15
C GLY A 286 -2.73 23.03 -11.33
N SER A 287 -1.83 22.05 -11.15
CA SER A 287 -1.16 21.41 -12.29
C SER A 287 -2.14 20.56 -13.10
N GLU A 288 -2.10 20.76 -14.41
CA GLU A 288 -2.89 20.05 -15.41
C GLU A 288 -2.33 18.66 -15.72
N VAL A 289 -1.06 18.40 -15.36
CA VAL A 289 -0.36 17.15 -15.66
C VAL A 289 -0.59 16.14 -14.53
N ILE A 290 -1.73 15.46 -14.61
CA ILE A 290 -2.20 14.55 -13.56
C ILE A 290 -1.24 13.38 -13.33
N ALA A 291 -0.85 12.67 -14.41
CA ALA A 291 0.05 11.52 -14.29
C ALA A 291 1.47 11.87 -13.84
N GLY A 292 1.84 13.15 -13.91
CA GLY A 292 3.09 13.63 -13.34
C GLY A 292 2.97 13.78 -11.84
N GLY A 293 1.88 14.40 -11.39
CA GLY A 293 1.69 14.72 -9.97
C GLY A 293 1.24 13.58 -9.08
N MET A 294 0.76 12.46 -9.65
CA MET A 294 0.28 11.33 -8.84
C MET A 294 0.43 9.96 -9.50
N THR A 295 0.40 8.92 -8.66
CA THR A 295 0.21 7.52 -9.06
C THR A 295 -0.81 6.87 -8.17
N VAL A 296 -1.56 5.90 -8.69
CA VAL A 296 -2.69 5.30 -7.98
C VAL A 296 -2.79 3.83 -8.31
N ASN A 297 -3.23 3.05 -7.31
CA ASN A 297 -3.79 1.73 -7.50
C ASN A 297 -5.17 1.67 -6.83
N ASP A 298 -5.76 0.48 -6.74
CA ASP A 298 -7.13 0.35 -6.24
C ASP A 298 -7.28 0.62 -4.73
N TRP A 299 -6.18 0.71 -3.97
CA TRP A 299 -6.24 0.94 -2.52
C TRP A 299 -5.47 2.18 -2.08
N THR A 300 -4.27 2.43 -2.57
CA THR A 300 -3.41 3.57 -2.24
C THR A 300 -3.26 4.55 -3.40
N ALA A 301 -3.10 5.83 -3.06
CA ALA A 301 -2.66 6.86 -3.99
C ALA A 301 -1.45 7.61 -3.41
N PHE A 302 -0.49 7.93 -4.27
CA PHE A 302 0.64 8.78 -3.95
C PHE A 302 0.55 10.05 -4.78
N CYS A 303 0.56 11.19 -4.11
CA CYS A 303 0.42 12.51 -4.72
C CYS A 303 1.62 13.38 -4.36
N GLY A 304 1.92 14.40 -5.16
CA GLY A 304 2.95 15.37 -4.83
C GLY A 304 2.66 16.16 -3.56
N SER A 305 3.72 16.61 -2.89
CA SER A 305 3.66 17.33 -1.61
C SER A 305 2.85 18.63 -1.66
N ASP A 306 2.79 19.27 -2.82
CA ASP A 306 2.05 20.52 -3.00
C ASP A 306 0.54 20.32 -3.14
N THR A 307 0.07 19.10 -3.35
CA THR A 307 -1.35 18.80 -3.55
C THR A 307 -2.20 19.27 -2.37
N THR A 308 -3.16 20.14 -2.67
CA THR A 308 -4.03 20.80 -1.69
C THR A 308 -4.97 19.80 -1.01
N ALA A 309 -5.49 20.15 0.17
CA ALA A 309 -6.44 19.28 0.88
C ALA A 309 -7.76 19.09 0.10
N THR A 310 -8.16 20.09 -0.70
CA THR A 310 -9.32 20.02 -1.59
C THR A 310 -9.07 19.04 -2.73
N GLU A 311 -7.91 19.11 -3.41
CA GLU A 311 -7.52 18.16 -4.46
C GLU A 311 -7.43 16.73 -3.90
N LEU A 312 -6.82 16.54 -2.73
CA LEU A 312 -6.78 15.21 -2.09
C LEU A 312 -8.17 14.67 -1.77
N SER A 313 -9.10 15.51 -1.31
CA SER A 313 -10.46 15.06 -1.00
C SER A 313 -11.20 14.58 -2.25
N VAL A 314 -10.96 15.24 -3.40
CA VAL A 314 -11.48 14.79 -4.70
C VAL A 314 -10.86 13.46 -5.11
N ILE A 315 -9.54 13.34 -5.04
CA ILE A 315 -8.80 12.11 -5.37
C ILE A 315 -9.31 10.93 -4.52
N GLU A 316 -9.38 11.09 -3.20
CA GLU A 316 -9.85 10.03 -2.31
C GLU A 316 -11.29 9.60 -2.58
N SER A 317 -12.15 10.54 -2.99
CA SER A 317 -13.53 10.27 -3.36
C SER A 317 -13.64 9.53 -4.69
N VAL A 318 -12.90 9.96 -5.70
CA VAL A 318 -12.97 9.42 -7.07
C VAL A 318 -12.43 7.99 -7.11
N PHE A 319 -11.29 7.76 -6.45
CA PHE A 319 -10.65 6.46 -6.41
C PHE A 319 -11.20 5.53 -5.31
N LYS A 320 -12.17 5.99 -4.51
CA LYS A 320 -12.81 5.24 -3.43
C LYS A 320 -11.81 4.60 -2.46
N LEU A 321 -10.75 5.33 -2.13
CA LEU A 321 -9.67 4.84 -1.25
C LEU A 321 -10.17 4.68 0.19
N ARG A 322 -11.14 5.52 0.60
CA ARG A 322 -11.79 5.45 1.92
C ARG A 322 -12.70 4.23 2.09
N GLU A 323 -13.27 3.69 1.00
CA GLU A 323 -14.24 2.58 1.08
C GLU A 323 -13.61 1.22 1.40
N ALA A 324 -12.28 1.12 1.46
CA ALA A 324 -11.61 -0.06 2.02
C ALA A 324 -11.94 -0.29 3.52
N GLN A 325 -12.59 0.67 4.20
CA GLN A 325 -13.46 0.41 5.35
C GLN A 325 -14.72 1.26 5.26
N PRO A 326 -15.91 0.63 5.09
CA PRO A 326 -16.85 0.61 6.22
C PRO A 326 -17.79 -0.62 6.23
N THR A 327 -17.41 -1.78 5.69
CA THR A 327 -18.25 -3.00 5.80
C THR A 327 -17.97 -3.79 7.07
N ALA A 328 -16.70 -3.92 7.49
CA ALA A 328 -16.35 -4.65 8.71
C ALA A 328 -16.92 -4.01 9.98
N ILE A 329 -16.86 -2.67 10.11
CA ILE A 329 -17.34 -1.94 11.28
C ILE A 329 -18.88 -1.95 11.35
N VAL A 330 -19.56 -1.80 10.20
CA VAL A 330 -21.03 -1.84 10.15
C VAL A 330 -21.56 -3.27 10.39
N ASP A 331 -20.87 -4.29 9.89
CA ASP A 331 -21.24 -5.69 10.16
C ASP A 331 -20.93 -6.11 11.59
N GLU A 332 -19.86 -5.61 12.21
CA GLU A 332 -19.55 -5.84 13.62
C GLU A 332 -20.51 -5.08 14.56
N MET A 333 -20.87 -3.84 14.23
CA MET A 333 -21.93 -3.10 14.92
C MET A 333 -23.30 -3.78 14.75
N ARG A 334 -23.61 -4.33 13.57
CA ARG A 334 -24.84 -5.13 13.37
C ARG A 334 -24.81 -6.42 14.18
N ARG A 335 -23.69 -7.16 14.18
CA ARG A 335 -23.57 -8.42 14.94
C ARG A 335 -23.70 -8.19 16.44
N SER A 336 -23.03 -7.17 16.98
CA SER A 336 -23.13 -6.81 18.40
C SER A 336 -24.54 -6.38 18.81
N LEU A 337 -25.26 -5.66 17.94
CA LEU A 337 -26.67 -5.32 18.18
C LEU A 337 -27.58 -6.56 18.15
N ILE A 338 -27.32 -7.52 17.25
CA ILE A 338 -28.12 -8.77 17.15
C ILE A 338 -27.89 -9.67 18.38
N ASP A 339 -26.65 -9.80 18.86
CA ASP A 339 -26.33 -10.59 20.08
C ASP A 339 -26.88 -9.97 21.37
N THR A 340 -27.34 -8.72 21.35
CA THR A 340 -27.96 -8.07 22.53
C THR A 340 -29.47 -8.34 22.60
N TYR A 341 -30.09 -8.82 21.53
CA TYR A 341 -31.54 -9.03 21.40
C TYR A 341 -31.97 -10.51 21.32
N VAL A 342 -31.03 -11.46 21.43
CA VAL A 342 -31.28 -12.91 21.49
C VAL A 342 -30.88 -13.45 22.86
#